data_AF-A0AAW7SC37-F1
#
_entry.id   AF-A0AAW7SC37-F1
#
_cell.length_a   1.000
_cell.length_b   1.000
_cell.length_c   1.000
_cell.angle_alpha   90.00
_cell.angle_beta   90.00
_cell.angle_gamma   90.00
#
_symmetry.space_group_name_H-M   'P 1'
#
loop_
_entity.id
_entity.type
_entity.pdbx_description
1 polymer ?
#
loop_
_entity_poly.entity_id
_entity_poly.type
_entity_poly.pdbx_seq_one_letter_code
_entity_poly.pdbx_strand_id
1 'polypeptide(L)'
;MRCDALPRAKRIVQGRLLKADLLGSMETTIVHGATVKLSTPMAADTQAVGVVGFFRDQRGAEWQRVIPKSQSKKTDPVKLVVTGNRMELAP
;
A
#
# COMPACT_ATOMS: atom_id res chain seq x y z
N MET A 1 -12.99 -34.30 -8.91
CA MET A 1 -12.36 -33.00 -9.22
C MET A 1 -12.26 -32.21 -7.93
N ARG A 2 -11.08 -32.13 -7.30
CA ARG A 2 -10.82 -31.22 -6.18
C ARG A 2 -10.00 -30.06 -6.73
N CYS A 3 -10.56 -28.87 -6.70
CA CYS A 3 -9.81 -27.64 -6.96
C CYS A 3 -9.02 -27.33 -5.69
N ASP A 4 -7.74 -27.69 -5.67
CA ASP A 4 -6.80 -27.17 -4.69
C ASP A 4 -6.60 -25.68 -4.94
N ALA A 5 -7.08 -24.86 -4.00
CA ALA A 5 -6.84 -23.43 -3.99
C ALA A 5 -5.34 -23.18 -3.76
N LEU A 6 -4.67 -22.69 -4.80
CA LEU A 6 -3.28 -22.26 -4.74
C LEU A 6 -3.10 -21.23 -3.60
N PRO A 7 -2.07 -21.37 -2.73
CA PRO A 7 -1.79 -20.38 -1.71
C PRO A 7 -1.45 -19.06 -2.41
N ARG A 8 -2.19 -17.99 -2.08
CA ARG A 8 -1.88 -16.63 -2.53
C ARG A 8 -0.42 -16.35 -2.22
N ALA A 9 0.40 -16.33 -3.27
CA ALA A 9 1.82 -16.04 -3.18
C ALA A 9 1.99 -14.68 -2.48
N LYS A 10 2.44 -14.74 -1.22
CA LYS A 10 2.85 -13.57 -0.44
C LYS A 10 4.06 -13.00 -1.17
N ARG A 11 3.86 -11.97 -1.99
CA ARG A 11 4.89 -11.49 -2.92
C ARG A 11 5.71 -10.46 -2.20
N ILE A 12 6.60 -10.95 -1.35
CA ILE A 12 7.42 -10.13 -0.48
C ILE A 12 8.30 -9.18 -1.31
N VAL A 13 7.95 -7.90 -1.34
CA VAL A 13 8.83 -6.84 -1.84
C VAL A 13 9.88 -6.56 -0.77
N GLN A 14 10.96 -7.34 -0.78
CA GLN A 14 12.11 -7.11 0.10
C GLN A 14 13.21 -6.35 -0.65
N GLY A 15 13.04 -5.03 -0.77
CA GLY A 15 14.15 -4.13 -1.12
C GLY A 15 15.17 -4.11 0.01
N ARG A 16 16.45 -4.41 -0.29
CA ARG A 16 17.54 -4.50 0.71
C ARG A 16 17.71 -3.21 1.53
N LEU A 17 17.32 -2.06 0.99
CA LEU A 17 17.45 -0.74 1.61
C LEU A 17 16.47 -0.46 2.76
N LEU A 18 15.23 -0.97 2.68
CA LEU A 18 14.18 -0.65 3.66
C LEU A 18 14.02 -1.70 4.76
N LYS A 19 14.79 -2.78 4.74
CA LYS A 19 14.59 -3.92 5.66
C LYS A 19 14.73 -3.53 7.13
N ALA A 20 15.63 -2.59 7.44
CA ALA A 20 15.87 -2.13 8.81
C ALA A 20 14.78 -1.16 9.31
N ASP A 21 14.17 -0.39 8.40
CA ASP A 21 13.18 0.64 8.73
C ASP A 21 11.73 0.12 8.67
N LEU A 22 11.51 -1.06 8.08
CA LEU A 22 10.18 -1.61 7.87
C LEU A 22 9.64 -2.30 9.13
N LEU A 23 8.83 -1.58 9.90
CA LEU A 23 8.16 -2.11 11.11
C LEU A 23 6.97 -3.01 10.80
N GLY A 24 6.41 -2.92 9.60
CA GLY A 24 5.26 -3.73 9.17
C GLY A 24 4.97 -3.54 7.68
N SER A 25 4.31 -4.53 7.08
CA SER A 25 3.96 -4.49 5.66
C SER A 25 2.63 -5.20 5.42
N MET A 26 1.84 -4.65 4.51
CA MET A 26 0.66 -5.29 3.92
C MET A 26 0.67 -5.09 2.41
N GLU A 27 0.03 -6.01 1.71
CA GLU A 27 -0.16 -5.92 0.26
C GLU A 27 -1.58 -6.32 -0.10
N THR A 28 -2.11 -5.72 -1.16
CA THR A 28 -3.42 -6.08 -1.71
C THR A 28 -3.45 -5.78 -3.20
N THR A 29 -4.32 -6.46 -3.92
CA THR A 29 -4.58 -6.20 -5.33
C THR A 29 -5.87 -5.41 -5.46
N ILE A 30 -5.79 -4.24 -6.09
CA ILE A 30 -6.95 -3.42 -6.42
C ILE A 30 -7.32 -3.70 -7.87
N VAL A 31 -8.56 -4.15 -8.09
CA VAL A 31 -9.12 -4.23 -9.45
C VAL A 31 -9.78 -2.91 -9.81
N HIS A 32 -9.89 -2.62 -11.10
CA HIS A 32 -10.49 -1.36 -11.56
C HIS A 32 -11.91 -1.17 -11.00
N GLY A 33 -12.20 0.02 -10.47
CA GLY A 33 -13.48 0.36 -9.85
C GLY A 33 -13.70 -0.20 -8.44
N ALA A 34 -12.77 -1.01 -7.91
CA ALA A 34 -12.90 -1.54 -6.56
C ALA A 34 -12.38 -0.57 -5.50
N THR A 35 -13.00 -0.64 -4.33
CA THR A 35 -12.49 -0.01 -3.11
C THR A 35 -12.02 -1.12 -2.16
N VAL A 36 -10.83 -0.96 -1.59
CA VAL A 36 -10.29 -1.86 -0.59
C VAL A 36 -10.00 -1.07 0.67
N LYS A 37 -10.48 -1.57 1.82
CA LYS A 37 -10.13 -1.02 3.13
C LYS A 37 -9.03 -1.88 3.75
N LEU A 38 -7.91 -1.25 4.09
CA LEU A 38 -6.86 -1.87 4.88
C LEU A 38 -6.91 -1.28 6.29
N SER A 39 -6.90 -2.14 7.30
CA SER A 39 -6.89 -1.74 8.70
C SER A 39 -5.92 -2.65 9.41
N THR A 40 -4.85 -2.07 9.95
CA THR A 40 -3.84 -2.78 10.72
C THR A 40 -3.34 -1.86 11.82
N PRO A 41 -3.16 -2.36 13.04
CA PRO A 41 -2.61 -1.56 14.12
C PRO A 41 -1.25 -0.98 13.72
N MET A 42 -1.10 0.33 13.82
CA MET A 42 0.18 1.00 13.58
C MET A 42 1.07 0.82 14.81
N ALA A 43 2.32 0.37 14.61
CA ALA A 43 3.27 0.21 15.71
C ALA A 43 3.59 1.55 16.38
N ALA A 44 3.91 1.50 17.67
CA ALA A 44 4.19 2.70 18.46
C ALA A 44 5.35 3.53 17.87
N ASP A 45 6.37 2.84 17.36
CA ASP A 45 7.58 3.45 16.81
C ASP A 45 7.46 3.83 15.33
N THR A 46 6.31 3.56 14.68
CA THR A 46 6.08 3.98 13.30
C THR A 46 6.07 5.51 13.21
N GLN A 47 6.83 6.06 12.26
CA GLN A 47 6.87 7.50 11.97
C GLN A 47 6.11 7.88 10.70
N ALA A 48 6.07 6.98 9.72
CA ALA A 48 5.38 7.17 8.46
C ALA A 48 4.88 5.84 7.88
N VAL A 49 3.89 5.92 7.00
CA VAL A 49 3.37 4.81 6.21
C VAL A 49 3.72 5.06 4.75
N GLY A 50 4.50 4.16 4.15
CA GLY A 50 4.76 4.15 2.71
C GLY A 50 3.70 3.33 1.98
N VAL A 51 3.14 3.88 0.91
CA VAL A 51 2.25 3.17 -0.01
C VAL A 51 2.86 3.17 -1.39
N VAL A 52 2.92 2.00 -2.03
CA VAL A 52 3.50 1.80 -3.36
C VAL A 52 2.51 1.08 -4.27
N GLY A 53 2.40 1.56 -5.51
CA GLY A 53 1.54 1.02 -6.54
C GLY A 53 2.37 0.43 -7.67
N PHE A 54 2.13 -0.83 -8.00
CA PHE A 54 2.82 -1.51 -9.10
C PHE A 54 2.04 -1.32 -10.41
N PHE A 55 2.26 -0.17 -11.06
CA PHE A 55 1.65 0.13 -12.35
C PHE A 55 2.40 -0.53 -13.51
N ARG A 56 1.65 -0.91 -14.54
CA ARG A 56 2.22 -1.46 -15.79
C ARG A 56 3.00 -0.40 -16.58
N ASP A 57 2.45 0.81 -16.65
CA ASP A 57 3.12 1.96 -17.24
C ASP A 57 3.73 2.85 -16.15
N GLN A 58 5.05 2.91 -16.12
CA GLN A 58 5.81 3.71 -15.15
C GLN A 58 6.11 5.13 -15.65
N ARG A 59 5.81 5.46 -16.92
CA ARG A 59 6.14 6.78 -17.48
C ARG A 59 5.30 7.86 -16.80
N GLY A 60 5.97 8.78 -16.10
CA GLY A 60 5.31 9.83 -15.33
C GLY A 60 4.41 9.31 -14.20
N ALA A 61 4.61 8.05 -13.78
CA ALA A 61 3.79 7.43 -12.75
C ALA A 61 4.14 7.98 -11.38
N GLU A 62 3.14 8.44 -10.65
CA GLU A 62 3.29 8.79 -9.23
C GLU A 62 2.98 7.56 -8.39
N TRP A 63 3.91 6.62 -8.43
CA TRP A 63 3.71 5.25 -7.95
C TRP A 63 3.92 5.08 -6.44
N GLN A 64 4.43 6.09 -5.74
CA GLN A 64 4.69 6.04 -4.30
C GLN A 64 4.10 7.24 -3.56
N ARG A 65 3.66 7.01 -2.33
CA ARG A 65 3.24 8.02 -1.35
C ARG A 65 3.79 7.70 0.02
N VAL A 66 4.21 8.74 0.73
CA VAL A 66 4.62 8.66 2.13
C VAL A 66 3.64 9.48 2.93
N ILE A 67 2.97 8.84 3.89
CA ILE A 67 1.98 9.45 4.77
C ILE A 67 2.60 9.56 6.16
N PRO A 68 2.91 10.77 6.66
CA PRO A 68 3.39 10.95 8.01
C PRO A 68 2.35 10.48 9.03
N LYS A 69 2.80 9.90 10.15
CA LYS A 69 1.91 9.48 11.25
C LYS A 69 1.00 10.60 11.76
N SER A 70 1.48 11.84 11.75
CA SER A 70 0.69 13.01 12.13
C SER A 70 -0.49 13.26 11.18
N GLN A 71 -0.34 12.98 9.88
CA GLN A 71 -1.41 13.11 8.89
C GLN A 71 -2.38 11.92 8.98
N SER A 72 -1.88 10.70 9.12
CA SER A 72 -2.73 9.51 9.26
C SER A 72 -3.66 9.56 10.47
N LYS A 73 -3.23 10.18 11.58
CA LYS A 73 -4.09 10.36 12.77
C LYS A 73 -5.20 11.38 12.57
N LYS A 74 -4.99 12.35 11.67
CA LYS A 74 -6.00 13.39 11.35
C LYS A 74 -7.03 12.86 10.34
N THR A 75 -6.58 12.03 9.41
CA THR A 75 -7.39 11.46 8.34
C THR A 75 -7.51 9.95 8.59
N ASP A 76 -8.33 9.54 9.57
CA ASP A 76 -8.61 8.12 9.83
C ASP A 76 -10.04 7.76 9.38
N PRO A 77 -10.22 6.94 8.32
CA PRO A 77 -9.20 6.31 7.48
C PRO A 77 -8.62 7.25 6.40
N VAL A 78 -7.33 7.09 6.08
CA VAL A 78 -6.70 7.83 4.97
C VAL A 78 -7.27 7.31 3.66
N LYS A 79 -7.84 8.20 2.85
CA LYS A 79 -8.39 7.83 1.54
C LYS A 79 -7.34 8.04 0.45
N LEU A 80 -7.02 6.95 -0.24
CA LEU A 80 -6.09 6.93 -1.36
C LEU A 80 -6.86 6.61 -2.65
N VAL A 81 -6.72 7.46 -3.65
CA VAL A 81 -7.37 7.29 -4.96
C VAL A 81 -6.30 6.95 -5.99
N VAL A 82 -6.59 5.96 -6.82
CA VAL A 82 -5.71 5.56 -7.92
C VAL A 82 -6.42 5.86 -9.23
N THR A 83 -5.80 6.70 -10.06
CA THR A 83 -6.34 7.11 -11.37
C THR A 83 -5.25 6.93 -12.42
N GLY A 84 -5.47 6.01 -13.36
CA GLY A 84 -4.45 5.64 -14.34
C GLY A 84 -3.22 5.05 -13.65
N ASN A 85 -2.06 5.70 -13.81
CA ASN A 85 -0.79 5.36 -13.15
C ASN A 85 -0.40 6.35 -12.04
N ARG A 86 -1.36 7.11 -11.52
CA ARG A 86 -1.17 8.07 -10.43
C ARG A 86 -1.93 7.64 -9.19
N MET A 87 -1.33 7.92 -8.05
CA MET A 87 -1.89 7.63 -6.73
C MET A 87 -1.96 8.93 -5.94
N GLU A 88 -3.10 9.31 -5.39
CA GLU A 88 -3.30 10.60 -4.73
C GLU A 88 -4.00 10.43 -3.40
N LEU A 89 -3.60 11.23 -2.40
CA LEU A 89 -4.34 11.33 -1.15
C LEU A 89 -5.55 12.21 -1.41
N ALA A 90 -6.73 11.65 -1.20
CA ALA A 90 -7.94 12.45 -1.21
C ALA A 90 -8.00 13.32 0.05
N PRO A 91 -8.56 14.54 -0.05
CA PRO A 91 -8.76 15.42 1.09
C PRO A 91 -9.72 14.83 2.14
#